data_AF-A0A6A5RBD5-F1
#
_entry.id   AF-A0A6A5RBD5-F1
#
_cell.length_a   1.000
_cell.length_b   1.000
_cell.length_c   1.000
_cell.angle_alpha   90.00
_cell.angle_beta   90.00
_cell.angle_gamma   90.00
#
_symmetry.space_group_name_H-M   'P 1'
#
loop_
_entity.id
_entity.type
_entity.pdbx_description
1 polymer ?
#
loop_
_entity_poly.entity_id
_entity_poly.type
_entity_poly.pdbx_seq_one_letter_code
_entity_poly.pdbx_strand_id
1 'polypeptide(L)'
;RAAQTEALLASISSFVFTTYYPIALSTGLIQFLAVLGYDTGTDRLRTAKNYSYMLAGMVYCVRVVAVEALLPGSQRSAQTELDRDRFVEMRQRYLADGSFSPMSEMISMLAYGKHIGLNASNSGNAH
;
A
#
# COMPACT_ATOMS: atom_id res chain seq x y z
N ARG A 1 25.78 9.91 4.99
CA ARG A 1 25.08 8.65 4.67
C ARG A 1 23.85 8.46 5.55
N ALA A 2 23.96 8.35 6.89
CA ALA A 2 22.80 8.23 7.79
C ALA A 2 21.69 9.27 7.56
N ALA A 3 22.05 10.56 7.55
CA ALA A 3 21.11 11.65 7.28
C ALA A 3 20.44 11.58 5.89
N GLN A 4 21.11 11.03 4.88
CA GLN A 4 20.53 10.87 3.54
C GLN A 4 19.51 9.73 3.52
N THR A 5 19.80 8.62 4.20
CA THR A 5 18.85 7.51 4.38
C THR A 5 17.63 7.91 5.20
N GLU A 6 17.81 8.71 6.25
CA GLU A 6 16.69 9.24 7.05
C GLU A 6 15.82 10.19 6.23
N ALA A 7 16.43 11.12 5.48
CA ALA A 7 15.69 12.01 4.59
C ALA A 7 14.93 11.24 3.50
N LEU A 8 15.53 10.18 2.96
CA LEU A 8 14.88 9.30 1.99
C LEU A 8 13.69 8.56 2.63
N LEU A 9 13.87 7.98 3.82
CA LEU A 9 12.79 7.31 4.54
C LEU A 9 11.64 8.29 4.80
N ALA A 10 11.92 9.49 5.31
CA ALA A 10 10.93 10.52 5.54
C ALA A 10 10.17 10.89 4.24
N SER A 11 10.89 11.03 3.13
CA SER A 11 10.29 11.35 1.83
C SER A 11 9.41 10.23 1.28
N ILE A 12 9.80 8.96 1.44
CA ILE A 12 8.96 7.83 1.02
C ILE A 12 7.75 7.71 1.96
N SER A 13 7.96 7.84 3.26
CA SER A 13 6.90 7.77 4.27
C SER A 13 5.83 8.83 4.11
N SER A 14 6.13 10.00 3.54
CA SER A 14 5.10 11.02 3.26
C SER A 14 4.08 10.57 2.21
N PHE A 15 4.45 9.67 1.29
CA PHE A 15 3.49 9.05 0.36
C PHE A 15 2.63 7.97 1.03
N VAL A 16 3.12 7.37 2.13
CA VAL A 16 2.43 6.33 2.88
C VAL A 16 1.45 6.93 3.89
N PHE A 17 1.93 7.87 4.72
CA PHE A 17 1.16 8.49 5.80
C PHE A 17 0.43 9.73 5.32
N THR A 18 -0.39 9.55 4.28
CA THR A 18 -1.27 10.59 3.76
C THR A 18 -2.71 10.10 3.73
N THR A 19 -3.64 11.05 3.76
CA THR A 19 -5.05 10.77 3.56
C THR A 19 -5.57 11.56 2.36
N TYR A 20 -6.59 11.02 1.70
CA TYR A 20 -7.30 11.69 0.63
C TYR A 20 -8.76 11.90 1.00
N TYR A 21 -9.37 12.98 0.56
CA TYR A 21 -10.83 13.10 0.51
C TYR A 21 -11.17 14.22 -0.48
N PRO A 22 -12.10 14.03 -1.43
CA PRO A 22 -12.88 12.82 -1.69
C PRO A 22 -12.25 11.87 -2.72
N ILE A 23 -11.12 12.24 -3.35
CA ILE A 23 -10.57 11.55 -4.54
C ILE A 23 -9.24 10.87 -4.23
N ALA A 24 -9.17 9.53 -4.33
CA ALA A 24 -7.95 8.75 -4.07
C ALA A 24 -6.76 9.10 -4.99
N LEU A 25 -7.07 9.39 -6.26
CA LEU A 25 -6.10 9.82 -7.28
C LEU A 25 -5.45 11.19 -7.01
N SER A 26 -5.82 11.88 -5.92
CA SER A 26 -5.10 13.06 -5.46
C SER A 26 -3.75 12.73 -4.81
N THR A 27 -3.50 11.46 -4.48
CA THR A 27 -2.24 11.03 -3.85
C THR A 27 -1.26 10.47 -4.88
N GLY A 28 0.02 10.84 -4.75
CA GLY A 28 1.07 10.40 -5.68
C GLY A 28 1.26 8.88 -5.72
N LEU A 29 1.06 8.18 -4.59
CA LEU A 29 1.17 6.72 -4.56
C LEU A 29 0.06 6.05 -5.37
N ILE A 30 -1.19 6.53 -5.29
CA ILE A 30 -2.28 5.95 -6.09
C ILE A 30 -2.12 6.30 -7.57
N GLN A 31 -1.64 7.50 -7.91
CA GLN A 31 -1.28 7.84 -9.30
C GLN A 31 -0.19 6.92 -9.87
N PHE A 32 0.87 6.65 -9.09
CA PHE A 32 1.91 5.71 -9.47
C PHE A 32 1.35 4.31 -9.72
N LEU A 33 0.47 3.83 -8.85
CA LEU A 33 -0.20 2.53 -9.02
C LEU A 33 -1.08 2.48 -10.26
N ALA A 34 -1.81 3.57 -10.58
CA ALA A 34 -2.60 3.64 -11.80
C ALA A 34 -1.73 3.44 -13.05
N VAL A 35 -0.55 4.07 -13.09
CA VAL A 35 0.43 3.88 -14.17
C VAL A 35 0.97 2.44 -14.18
N LEU A 36 1.26 1.87 -13.01
CA LEU A 36 1.72 0.49 -12.88
C LEU A 36 0.70 -0.53 -13.41
N GLY A 37 -0.59 -0.23 -13.24
CA GLY A 37 -1.70 -1.02 -13.74
C GLY A 37 -1.90 -0.93 -15.25
N TYR A 38 -1.21 -0.04 -15.95
CA TYR A 38 -1.28 0.08 -17.40
C TYR A 38 -0.22 -0.80 -18.09
N ASP A 39 -0.61 -1.42 -19.19
CA ASP A 39 0.24 -2.29 -20.01
C ASP A 39 0.54 -1.61 -21.35
N THR A 40 1.77 -1.13 -21.49
CA THR A 40 2.25 -0.43 -22.70
C THR A 40 2.35 -1.33 -23.93
N GLY A 41 2.41 -2.66 -23.76
CA GLY A 41 2.47 -3.60 -24.88
C GLY A 41 1.11 -3.84 -25.51
N THR A 42 0.03 -3.69 -24.74
CA THR A 42 -1.34 -3.92 -25.20
C THR A 42 -2.21 -2.66 -25.25
N ASP A 43 -1.67 -1.52 -24.82
CA ASP A 43 -2.39 -0.24 -24.69
C ASP A 43 -3.68 -0.37 -23.85
N ARG A 44 -3.62 -1.18 -22.79
CA ARG A 44 -4.77 -1.55 -21.96
C ARG A 44 -4.38 -1.64 -20.48
N LEU A 45 -5.39 -1.57 -19.62
CA LEU A 45 -5.20 -1.91 -18.21
C LEU A 45 -4.93 -3.41 -18.06
N ARG A 46 -4.00 -3.74 -17.17
CA ARG A 46 -3.70 -5.11 -16.75
C ARG A 46 -4.93 -5.76 -16.17
N THR A 47 -5.09 -7.06 -16.44
CA THR A 47 -6.15 -7.86 -15.81
C THR A 47 -5.95 -7.93 -14.31
N ALA A 48 -7.03 -8.18 -13.55
CA ALA A 48 -6.97 -8.37 -12.11
C ALA A 48 -5.89 -9.40 -11.72
N LYS A 49 -5.83 -10.55 -12.40
CA LYS A 49 -4.82 -11.59 -12.16
C LYS A 49 -3.38 -11.06 -12.28
N ASN A 50 -3.11 -10.25 -13.31
CA ASN A 50 -1.77 -9.74 -13.60
C ASN A 50 -1.42 -8.47 -12.79
N TYR A 51 -2.41 -7.76 -12.25
CA TYR A 51 -2.16 -6.56 -11.46
C TYR A 51 -2.13 -6.85 -9.96
N SER A 52 -2.95 -7.80 -9.46
CA SER A 52 -3.07 -8.09 -8.03
C SER A 52 -1.76 -8.55 -7.39
N TYR A 53 -0.89 -9.29 -8.09
CA TYR A 53 0.41 -9.68 -7.51
C TYR A 53 1.34 -8.46 -7.33
N MET A 54 1.35 -7.53 -8.30
CA MET A 54 2.14 -6.29 -8.22
C MET A 54 1.65 -5.44 -7.06
N LEU A 55 0.34 -5.30 -6.94
CA LEU A 55 -0.30 -4.56 -5.87
C LEU A 55 -0.04 -5.19 -4.49
N ALA A 56 -0.04 -6.52 -4.37
CA ALA A 56 0.32 -7.21 -3.14
C ALA A 56 1.78 -6.94 -2.75
N GLY A 57 2.69 -6.89 -3.73
CA GLY A 57 4.06 -6.45 -3.54
C GLY A 57 4.14 -5.03 -2.99
N MET A 58 3.37 -4.09 -3.57
CA MET A 58 3.32 -2.71 -3.10
C MET A 58 2.77 -2.57 -1.67
N VAL A 59 1.72 -3.33 -1.32
CA VAL A 59 1.21 -3.42 0.06
C VAL A 59 2.30 -3.89 1.02
N TYR A 60 3.07 -4.91 0.64
CA TYR A 60 4.18 -5.39 1.45
C TYR A 60 5.27 -4.31 1.62
N CYS A 61 5.71 -3.68 0.53
CA CYS A 61 6.71 -2.60 0.57
C CYS A 61 6.27 -1.44 1.48
N VAL A 62 5.00 -1.01 1.36
CA VAL A 62 4.45 0.06 2.21
C VAL A 62 4.44 -0.33 3.68
N ARG A 63 4.11 -1.59 4.02
CA ARG A 63 4.19 -2.07 5.42
C ARG A 63 5.61 -2.01 5.96
N VAL A 64 6.60 -2.44 5.18
CA VAL A 64 8.00 -2.42 5.59
C VAL A 64 8.47 -0.98 5.85
N VAL A 65 8.22 -0.08 4.91
CA VAL A 65 8.56 1.35 5.05
C VAL A 65 7.87 1.98 6.26
N ALA A 66 6.59 1.68 6.45
CA ALA A 66 5.83 2.24 7.56
C ALA A 66 6.33 1.73 8.92
N VAL A 67 6.67 0.45 9.03
CA VAL A 67 7.27 -0.12 10.25
C VAL A 67 8.61 0.53 10.54
N GLU A 68 9.50 0.64 9.55
CA GLU A 68 10.81 1.26 9.77
C GLU A 68 10.69 2.75 10.16
N ALA A 69 9.71 3.46 9.60
CA ALA A 69 9.47 4.87 9.95
C ALA A 69 8.87 5.09 11.34
N LEU A 70 8.09 4.14 11.85
CA LEU A 70 7.39 4.25 13.14
C LEU A 70 8.15 3.56 14.28
N LEU A 71 8.83 2.46 13.98
CA LEU A 71 9.58 1.62 14.92
C LEU A 71 10.96 1.30 14.34
N PRO A 72 11.86 2.30 14.23
CA PRO A 72 13.16 2.11 13.58
C PRO A 72 13.95 0.96 14.20
N GLY A 73 14.43 0.04 13.36
CA GLY A 73 15.18 -1.12 13.85
C GLY A 73 16.45 -0.74 14.61
N SER A 74 17.08 0.37 14.21
CA SER A 74 18.29 0.93 14.84
C SER A 74 18.08 1.39 16.28
N GLN A 75 16.83 1.70 16.67
CA GLN A 75 16.48 2.21 18.00
C GLN A 75 15.73 1.17 18.84
N ARG A 76 15.68 -0.10 18.40
CA ARG A 76 14.87 -1.15 19.03
C ARG A 76 15.11 -1.31 20.53
N SER A 77 16.34 -1.16 21.00
CA SER A 77 16.66 -1.27 22.44
C SER A 77 16.20 -0.07 23.28
N ALA A 78 15.88 1.06 22.65
CA ALA A 78 15.42 2.28 23.29
C ALA A 78 13.90 2.51 23.15
N GLN A 79 13.20 1.65 22.41
CA GLN A 79 11.75 1.73 22.20
C GLN A 79 10.98 1.44 23.49
N THR A 80 9.90 2.19 23.69
CA THR A 80 9.05 2.16 24.87
C THR A 80 7.61 1.73 24.53
N GLU A 81 6.76 1.59 25.55
CA GLU A 81 5.33 1.35 25.35
C GLU A 81 4.65 2.50 24.59
N LEU A 82 5.12 3.74 24.76
CA LEU A 82 4.59 4.90 24.04
C LEU A 82 4.84 4.80 22.52
N ASP A 83 6.01 4.28 22.11
CA ASP A 83 6.33 4.06 20.69
C ASP A 83 5.41 2.99 20.07
N ARG A 84 5.10 1.95 20.87
CA ARG A 84 4.16 0.89 20.47
C ARG A 84 2.75 1.42 20.32
N ASP A 85 2.27 2.24 21.25
CA ASP A 85 0.93 2.83 21.20
C ASP A 85 0.79 3.77 20.00
N ARG A 86 1.81 4.60 19.77
CA ARG A 86 1.89 5.45 18.57
C ARG A 86 1.87 4.62 17.28
N PHE A 87 2.58 3.49 17.24
CA PHE A 87 2.53 2.59 16.09
C PHE A 87 1.12 2.05 15.84
N VAL A 88 0.40 1.62 16.89
CA VAL A 88 -0.97 1.12 16.77
C VAL A 88 -1.91 2.20 16.25
N GLU A 89 -1.83 3.42 16.77
CA GLU A 89 -2.61 4.57 16.31
C GLU A 89 -2.35 4.85 14.82
N MET A 90 -1.08 4.99 14.43
CA MET A 90 -0.69 5.27 13.04
C MET A 90 -1.10 4.14 12.10
N ARG A 91 -1.01 2.88 12.55
CA ARG A 91 -1.46 1.72 11.80
C ARG A 91 -2.96 1.76 11.55
N GLN A 92 -3.77 2.07 12.57
CA GLN A 92 -5.22 2.19 12.41
C GLN A 92 -5.58 3.35 11.46
N ARG A 93 -4.87 4.46 11.57
CA ARG A 93 -5.15 5.68 10.80
C ARG A 93 -4.75 5.59 9.33
N TYR A 94 -3.65 4.91 8.99
CA TYR A 94 -3.08 4.95 7.64
C TYR A 94 -2.82 3.59 6.99
N LEU A 95 -2.77 2.50 7.76
CA LEU A 95 -2.35 1.18 7.25
C LEU A 95 -3.47 0.13 7.31
N ALA A 96 -4.66 0.51 7.73
CA ALA A 96 -5.85 -0.33 7.79
C ALA A 96 -6.80 0.00 6.65
N ASP A 97 -7.64 -0.97 6.29
CA ASP A 97 -8.75 -0.75 5.37
C ASP A 97 -9.81 0.19 5.98
N GLY A 98 -10.54 0.91 5.14
CA GLY A 98 -11.52 1.93 5.53
C GLY A 98 -10.90 3.24 6.05
N SER A 99 -9.59 3.35 6.12
CA SER A 99 -8.92 4.65 6.31
C SER A 99 -8.79 5.31 4.94
N PHE A 100 -9.18 6.57 4.75
CA PHE A 100 -9.03 7.23 3.45
C PHE A 100 -7.54 7.48 3.11
N SER A 101 -6.77 6.42 2.90
CA SER A 101 -5.32 6.37 2.79
C SER A 101 -4.92 5.49 1.61
N PRO A 102 -3.73 5.70 1.04
CA PRO A 102 -3.27 4.85 -0.05
C PRO A 102 -3.26 3.35 0.28
N MET A 103 -2.96 2.97 1.54
CA MET A 103 -3.00 1.57 1.95
C MET A 103 -4.41 0.98 1.85
N SER A 104 -5.43 1.70 2.31
CA SER A 104 -6.80 1.22 2.23
C SER A 104 -7.23 1.01 0.79
N GLU A 105 -6.88 1.95 -0.11
CA GLU A 105 -7.20 1.82 -1.53
C GLU A 105 -6.52 0.58 -2.13
N MET A 106 -5.25 0.33 -1.79
CA MET A 106 -4.55 -0.89 -2.22
C MET A 106 -5.21 -2.17 -1.69
N ILE A 107 -5.64 -2.19 -0.42
CA ILE A 107 -6.32 -3.36 0.17
C ILE A 107 -7.67 -3.57 -0.52
N SER A 108 -8.44 -2.50 -0.73
CA SER A 108 -9.72 -2.53 -1.44
C SER A 108 -9.57 -3.05 -2.88
N MET A 109 -8.57 -2.57 -3.62
CA MET A 109 -8.25 -3.07 -4.98
C MET A 109 -7.84 -4.55 -4.97
N LEU A 110 -7.08 -5.03 -3.96
CA LEU A 110 -6.75 -6.45 -3.82
C LEU A 110 -8.00 -7.31 -3.55
N ALA A 111 -8.88 -6.85 -2.66
CA ALA A 111 -10.13 -7.53 -2.37
C ALA A 111 -11.01 -7.63 -3.63
N TYR A 112 -11.10 -6.55 -4.40
CA TYR A 112 -11.81 -6.52 -5.68
C TYR A 112 -11.19 -7.48 -6.71
N GLY A 113 -9.86 -7.47 -6.86
CA GLY A 113 -9.16 -8.38 -7.76
C GLY A 113 -9.38 -9.86 -7.40
N LYS A 114 -9.39 -10.18 -6.11
CA LYS A 114 -9.72 -11.53 -5.61
C LYS A 114 -11.15 -11.93 -5.98
N HIS A 115 -12.13 -11.03 -5.80
CA HIS A 115 -13.51 -11.28 -6.16
C HIS A 115 -13.68 -11.59 -7.66
N ILE A 116 -13.03 -10.82 -8.54
CA ILE A 116 -13.01 -11.11 -9.98
C ILE A 116 -12.38 -12.47 -10.27
N GLY A 117 -11.23 -12.77 -9.65
CA GLY A 117 -10.52 -14.04 -9.87
C GLY A 117 -11.34 -15.28 -9.47
N LEU A 118 -12.06 -15.19 -8.34
CA LEU A 118 -12.97 -16.26 -7.90
C LEU A 118 -14.13 -16.46 -8.88
N ASN A 119 -14.76 -15.38 -9.34
CA ASN A 119 -15.88 -15.48 -10.27
C ASN A 119 -15.46 -16.04 -11.63
N ALA A 120 -14.30 -15.64 -12.15
CA ALA A 120 -13.76 -16.19 -13.40
C ALA A 120 -13.44 -17.69 -13.30
N SER A 121 -12.93 -18.15 -12.15
CA SER A 121 -12.65 -19.57 -11.90
C SER A 121 -13.94 -20.39 -11.80
N ASN A 122 -14.98 -19.84 -11.16
CA ASN A 122 -16.29 -20.50 -11.04
C ASN A 122 -16.99 -20.63 -12.40
N SER A 123 -16.85 -19.64 -13.30
CA SER A 123 -17.39 -19.73 -14.67
C SER A 123 -16.65 -20.73 -15.56
N GLY A 124 -15.37 -21.03 -15.27
CA GLY A 124 -14.57 -22.01 -16.01
C GLY A 124 -14.87 -23.47 -15.65
N ASN A 125 -15.55 -23.73 -14.53
CA ASN A 125 -15.96 -25.07 -14.07
C ASN A 125 -17.40 -25.45 -14.49
N ALA A 126 -18.06 -24.63 -15.31
CA ALA A 126 -19.46 -24.83 -15.72
C ALA A 126 -19.64 -25.58 -17.06
N HIS A 127 -18.58 -26.17 -17.61
CA HIS A 127 -18.60 -26.93 -18.87
C HIS A 127 -17.85 -28.25 -18.74
#